data_AF-A0A2V6GP07-F1
#
_entry.id   AF-A0A2V6GP07-F1
#
_cell.length_a   1.000
_cell.length_b   1.000
_cell.length_c   1.000
_cell.angle_alpha   90.00
_cell.angle_beta   90.00
_cell.angle_gamma   90.00
#
_symmetry.space_group_name_H-M   'P 1'
#
loop_
_entity.id
_entity.type
_entity.pdbx_description
1 polymer ?
#
loop_
_entity_poly.entity_id
_entity_poly.type
_entity_poly.pdbx_seq_one_letter_code
_entity_poly.pdbx_strand_id
1 'polypeptide(L)'
;LGGISVLGAICGVLFVNVANGKPAAVLMGGVLTSAFISAILFWPATHYLFPTGLTIAGATRTPTQLYFASVIGLVMTAVVVAITNYYTSMRYAPVQKIARASETGHATNIIAGLAVGQHATALPVGFIGIAILLSFHFAGLYGIAIAVMSMLSMAGIIISLDSFGPITDNAGGVAVMSNLPKEVRAVTDELDAVGNTMKAVTKGYAIASAGLAALVLFGSYVEELWAHNVAYAEFHFSLTEPKVIIGLFLGGLLPFIFTAFSMDAVGKAAGAVVREVRRQLKAKPGILTGQDTPDYATCVDIVTKAALREMIVPALLPLIFVVAVATIKPLGPVVLGGLLVGTIVTGLFVAIAMTSGGGAWDNAKKFIEEGNLGGKGSFAHAASITGDTVGDPYKDTAGPAINPMIKVVNIVAILIIPIFF
;
A
#
# COMPACT_ATOMS: atom_id res chain seq x y z
N LEU A 1 11.17 16.80 11.48
CA LEU A 1 10.25 16.55 10.34
C LEU A 1 8.89 16.03 10.82
N GLY A 2 8.81 14.83 11.42
CA GLY A 2 7.56 14.25 11.96
C GLY A 2 6.70 15.23 12.75
N GLY A 3 7.21 15.77 13.87
CA GLY A 3 6.46 16.72 14.70
C GLY A 3 6.07 18.02 14.00
N ILE A 4 6.85 18.48 13.01
CA ILE A 4 6.55 19.70 12.25
C ILE A 4 5.40 19.46 11.28
N SER A 5 5.38 18.31 10.60
CA SER A 5 4.29 17.96 9.68
C SER A 5 2.96 17.72 10.37
N VAL A 6 2.93 17.50 11.70
CA VAL A 6 1.67 17.49 12.46
C VAL A 6 0.97 18.85 12.35
N LEU A 7 1.70 19.96 12.40
CA LEU A 7 1.15 21.31 12.19
C LEU A 7 0.61 21.45 10.77
N GLY A 8 1.36 20.98 9.78
CA GLY A 8 0.91 20.93 8.38
C GLY A 8 -0.38 20.12 8.22
N ALA A 9 -0.47 18.96 8.85
CA ALA A 9 -1.65 18.09 8.80
C ALA A 9 -2.86 18.76 9.46
N ILE A 10 -2.69 19.42 10.61
CA ILE A 10 -3.76 20.19 11.27
C ILE A 10 -4.29 21.26 10.31
N CYS A 11 -3.41 22.05 9.69
CA CYS A 11 -3.83 23.05 8.71
C CYS A 11 -4.50 22.44 7.48
N GLY A 12 -4.02 21.28 7.00
CA GLY A 12 -4.66 20.54 5.91
C GLY A 12 -6.07 20.07 6.25
N VAL A 13 -6.29 19.57 7.47
CA VAL A 13 -7.62 19.18 7.97
C VAL A 13 -8.53 20.41 8.11
N LEU A 14 -8.03 21.52 8.66
CA LEU A 14 -8.78 22.77 8.75
C LEU A 14 -9.19 23.29 7.37
N PHE A 15 -8.30 23.20 6.37
CA PHE A 15 -8.61 23.53 4.99
C PHE A 15 -9.76 22.66 4.46
N VAL A 16 -9.72 21.34 4.67
CA VAL A 16 -10.79 20.42 4.24
C VAL A 16 -12.14 20.78 4.87
N ASN A 17 -12.14 21.21 6.12
CA ASN A 17 -13.38 21.58 6.84
C ASN A 17 -14.00 22.90 6.38
N VAL A 18 -13.22 23.81 5.78
CA VAL A 18 -13.68 25.14 5.35
C VAL A 18 -13.89 25.22 3.84
N ALA A 19 -13.14 24.44 3.06
CA ALA A 19 -13.18 24.48 1.60
C ALA A 19 -14.47 23.88 1.05
N ASN A 20 -15.10 24.61 0.11
CA ASN A 20 -16.25 24.13 -0.64
C ASN A 20 -15.82 23.60 -2.01
N GLY A 21 -16.32 22.43 -2.39
CA GLY A 21 -16.03 21.83 -3.68
C GLY A 21 -16.33 20.34 -3.75
N LYS A 22 -15.90 19.69 -4.84
CA LYS A 22 -16.05 18.24 -5.00
C LYS A 22 -15.20 17.50 -3.95
N PRO A 23 -15.72 16.46 -3.26
CA PRO A 23 -15.02 15.81 -2.16
C PRO A 23 -13.59 15.37 -2.51
N ALA A 24 -13.39 14.72 -3.66
CA ALA A 24 -12.06 14.30 -4.11
C ALA A 24 -11.06 15.45 -4.26
N ALA A 25 -11.50 16.61 -4.77
CA ALA A 25 -10.63 17.77 -4.97
C ALA A 25 -10.26 18.44 -3.63
N VAL A 26 -11.23 18.52 -2.71
CA VAL A 26 -11.02 19.09 -1.37
C VAL A 26 -10.04 18.24 -0.57
N LEU A 27 -10.23 16.92 -0.56
CA LEU A 27 -9.33 15.98 0.13
C LEU A 27 -7.90 16.03 -0.42
N MET A 28 -7.76 16.09 -1.75
CA MET A 28 -6.46 16.27 -2.40
C MET A 28 -5.81 17.63 -2.05
N GLY A 29 -6.62 18.69 -2.00
CA GLY A 29 -6.19 20.01 -1.56
C GLY A 29 -5.69 20.02 -0.12
N GLY A 30 -6.30 19.23 0.77
CA GLY A 30 -5.81 19.03 2.15
C GLY A 30 -4.40 18.46 2.22
N VAL A 31 -4.10 17.46 1.38
CA VAL A 31 -2.74 16.88 1.28
C VAL A 31 -1.73 17.89 0.75
N LEU A 32 -2.10 18.64 -0.30
CA LEU A 32 -1.22 19.67 -0.88
C LEU A 32 -0.96 20.81 0.10
N THR A 33 -1.99 21.27 0.82
CA THR A 33 -1.86 22.27 1.90
C THR A 33 -0.91 21.77 2.99
N SER A 34 -1.09 20.53 3.46
CA SER A 34 -0.23 19.94 4.47
C SER A 34 1.22 19.82 3.99
N ALA A 35 1.44 19.46 2.73
CA ALA A 35 2.77 19.32 2.14
C ALA A 35 3.44 20.69 1.99
N PHE A 36 2.70 21.69 1.51
CA PHE A 36 3.20 23.05 1.32
C PHE A 36 3.60 23.70 2.65
N ILE A 37 2.74 23.59 3.67
CA ILE A 37 3.05 24.12 5.01
C ILE A 37 4.23 23.37 5.63
N SER A 38 4.28 22.05 5.49
CA SER A 38 5.43 21.26 5.94
C SER A 38 6.72 21.72 5.27
N ALA A 39 6.72 21.95 3.96
CA ALA A 39 7.88 22.45 3.22
C ALA A 39 8.36 23.81 3.76
N ILE A 40 7.45 24.76 3.98
CA ILE A 40 7.80 26.07 4.56
C ILE A 40 8.43 25.91 5.95
N LEU A 41 7.85 25.07 6.80
CA LEU A 41 8.32 24.88 8.17
C LEU A 41 9.61 24.05 8.26
N PHE A 42 9.90 23.21 7.27
CA PHE A 42 11.15 22.46 7.21
C PHE A 42 12.36 23.36 6.99
N TRP A 43 12.23 24.44 6.22
CA TRP A 43 13.33 25.37 5.96
C TRP A 43 13.97 25.96 7.22
N PRO A 44 13.25 26.67 8.11
CA PRO A 44 13.85 27.21 9.33
C PRO A 44 14.30 26.09 10.27
N ALA A 45 13.61 24.95 10.31
CA ALA A 45 13.97 23.84 11.16
C ALA A 45 15.30 23.20 10.78
N THR A 46 15.58 22.98 9.49
CA THR A 46 16.88 22.42 9.07
C THR A 46 18.02 23.39 9.32
N HIS A 47 17.82 24.69 9.10
CA HIS A 47 18.84 25.71 9.34
C HIS A 47 19.09 25.97 10.83
N TYR A 48 18.07 25.81 11.69
CA TYR A 48 18.23 25.92 13.14
C TYR A 48 18.91 24.70 13.76
N LEU A 49 18.54 23.49 13.34
CA LEU A 49 19.08 22.25 13.90
C LEU A 49 20.48 21.91 13.38
N PHE A 50 20.79 22.28 12.13
CA PHE A 50 22.07 21.96 11.48
C PHE A 50 22.74 23.21 10.91
N PRO A 51 23.03 24.25 11.73
CA PRO A 51 23.49 25.55 11.24
C PRO A 51 24.83 25.48 10.48
N THR A 52 25.71 24.56 10.87
CA THR A 52 27.01 24.31 10.23
C THR A 52 26.99 23.14 9.24
N GLY A 53 25.82 22.53 9.02
CA GLY A 53 25.67 21.30 8.25
C GLY A 53 26.05 20.04 9.02
N LEU A 54 26.08 18.91 8.32
CA LEU A 54 26.45 17.60 8.85
C LEU A 54 27.55 16.98 7.98
N THR A 55 28.61 16.46 8.60
CA THR A 55 29.61 15.67 7.90
C THR A 55 29.09 14.25 7.71
N ILE A 56 28.79 13.87 6.46
CA ILE A 56 28.27 12.57 6.09
C ILE A 56 29.22 11.94 5.08
N ALA A 57 29.75 10.75 5.38
CA ALA A 57 30.71 10.04 4.55
C ALA A 57 31.93 10.91 4.14
N GLY A 58 32.46 11.69 5.09
CA GLY A 58 33.62 12.57 4.87
C GLY A 58 33.34 13.87 4.11
N ALA A 59 32.10 14.12 3.68
CA ALA A 59 31.68 15.36 3.03
C ALA A 59 30.73 16.17 3.90
N THR A 60 31.00 17.47 4.10
CA THR A 60 30.09 18.37 4.81
C THR A 60 28.90 18.71 3.93
N ARG A 61 27.70 18.31 4.39
CA ARG A 61 26.42 18.58 3.74
C ARG A 61 25.74 19.76 4.38
N THR A 62 25.39 20.76 3.58
CA THR A 62 24.81 22.01 4.08
C THR A 62 23.36 21.81 4.55
N PRO A 63 22.84 22.63 5.48
CA PRO A 63 21.44 22.57 5.88
C PRO A 63 20.46 22.73 4.70
N THR A 64 20.87 23.47 3.66
CA THR A 64 20.11 23.61 2.41
C THR A 64 20.01 22.30 1.63
N GLN A 65 21.09 21.50 1.57
CA GLN A 65 21.04 20.17 0.94
C GLN A 65 20.12 19.22 1.71
N LEU A 66 20.17 19.24 3.04
CA LEU A 66 19.26 18.46 3.90
C LEU A 66 17.80 18.87 3.69
N TYR A 67 17.55 20.18 3.54
CA TYR A 67 16.23 20.70 3.20
C TYR A 67 15.73 20.16 1.85
N PHE A 68 16.53 20.25 0.79
CA PHE A 68 16.12 19.73 -0.52
C PHE A 68 15.87 18.22 -0.51
N ALA A 69 16.66 17.45 0.26
CA ALA A 69 16.37 16.03 0.48
C ALA A 69 14.98 15.82 1.12
N SER A 70 14.59 16.66 2.08
CA SER A 70 13.25 16.60 2.67
C SER A 70 12.15 16.98 1.67
N VAL A 71 12.37 17.99 0.83
CA VAL A 71 11.40 18.41 -0.21
C VAL A 71 11.14 17.28 -1.21
N ILE A 72 12.16 16.49 -1.58
CA ILE A 72 11.97 15.32 -2.44
C ILE A 72 10.95 14.35 -1.85
N GLY A 73 10.97 14.10 -0.54
CA GLY A 73 9.98 13.25 0.14
C GLY A 73 8.54 13.79 0.04
N LEU A 74 8.38 15.11 0.18
CA LEU A 74 7.07 15.77 0.04
C LEU A 74 6.58 15.72 -1.41
N VAL A 75 7.45 15.98 -2.37
CA VAL A 75 7.14 15.88 -3.80
C VAL A 75 6.77 14.44 -4.16
N MET A 76 7.52 13.46 -3.66
CA MET A 76 7.21 12.05 -3.88
C MET A 76 5.83 11.67 -3.34
N THR A 77 5.42 12.23 -2.19
CA THR A 77 4.05 12.05 -1.67
C THR A 77 3.01 12.51 -2.69
N ALA A 78 3.14 13.73 -3.21
CA ALA A 78 2.21 14.26 -4.21
C ALA A 78 2.20 13.43 -5.51
N VAL A 79 3.38 13.00 -5.96
CA VAL A 79 3.55 12.16 -7.17
C VAL A 79 2.85 10.81 -7.00
N VAL A 80 3.08 10.09 -5.90
CA VAL A 80 2.44 8.79 -5.65
C VAL A 80 0.92 8.92 -5.56
N VAL A 81 0.43 9.94 -4.88
CA VAL A 81 -1.01 10.21 -4.77
C VAL A 81 -1.61 10.45 -6.16
N ALA A 82 -0.98 11.30 -6.98
CA ALA A 82 -1.46 11.61 -8.32
C ALA A 82 -1.45 10.38 -9.26
N ILE A 83 -0.36 9.60 -9.25
CA ILE A 83 -0.24 8.39 -10.07
C ILE A 83 -1.27 7.34 -9.63
N THR A 84 -1.41 7.11 -8.32
CA THR A 84 -2.36 6.11 -7.81
C THR A 84 -3.79 6.50 -8.19
N ASN A 85 -4.16 7.77 -8.02
CA ASN A 85 -5.45 8.30 -8.47
C ASN A 85 -5.68 8.13 -9.98
N TYR A 86 -4.64 8.29 -10.82
CA TYR A 86 -4.75 8.05 -12.26
C TYR A 86 -5.10 6.59 -12.60
N TYR A 87 -4.52 5.63 -11.90
CA TYR A 87 -4.77 4.20 -12.16
C TYR A 87 -6.04 3.67 -11.51
N THR A 88 -6.55 4.32 -10.46
CA THR A 88 -7.73 3.81 -9.73
C THR A 88 -8.99 4.63 -9.90
N SER A 89 -8.94 5.91 -10.30
CA SER A 89 -10.16 6.71 -10.44
C SER A 89 -10.93 6.42 -11.74
N MET A 90 -12.26 6.40 -11.64
CA MET A 90 -13.20 6.20 -12.75
C MET A 90 -13.09 7.24 -13.87
N ARG A 91 -12.46 8.39 -13.59
CA ARG A 91 -12.30 9.49 -14.54
C ARG A 91 -11.25 9.22 -15.61
N TYR A 92 -10.36 8.27 -15.38
CA TYR A 92 -9.20 8.05 -16.25
C TYR A 92 -9.32 6.77 -17.07
N ALA A 93 -8.54 6.73 -18.15
CA ALA A 93 -8.52 5.65 -19.11
C ALA A 93 -8.25 4.24 -18.52
N PRO A 94 -7.38 4.05 -17.50
CA PRO A 94 -7.10 2.71 -16.97
C PRO A 94 -8.35 1.99 -16.44
N VAL A 95 -9.16 2.67 -15.63
CA VAL A 95 -10.41 2.10 -15.09
C VAL A 95 -11.47 1.93 -16.16
N GLN A 96 -11.64 2.93 -17.02
CA GLN A 96 -12.59 2.87 -18.13
C GLN A 96 -12.28 1.73 -19.11
N LYS A 97 -11.00 1.39 -19.29
CA LYS A 97 -10.59 0.23 -20.08
C LYS A 97 -11.10 -1.08 -19.48
N ILE A 98 -11.01 -1.25 -18.15
CA ILE A 98 -11.55 -2.43 -17.45
C ILE A 98 -13.07 -2.46 -17.56
N ALA A 99 -13.73 -1.32 -17.38
CA ALA A 99 -15.19 -1.23 -17.52
C ALA A 99 -15.65 -1.66 -18.93
N ARG A 100 -15.04 -1.12 -20.00
CA ARG A 100 -15.33 -1.51 -21.39
C ARG A 100 -15.00 -2.98 -21.67
N ALA A 101 -13.92 -3.51 -21.10
CA ALA A 101 -13.59 -4.94 -21.21
C ALA A 101 -14.65 -5.86 -20.57
N SER A 102 -15.53 -5.31 -19.72
CA SER A 102 -16.65 -6.05 -19.12
C SER A 102 -17.78 -6.32 -20.12
N GLU A 103 -17.88 -5.53 -21.21
CA GLU A 103 -18.86 -5.77 -22.28
C GLU A 103 -18.60 -7.08 -23.01
N THR A 104 -17.33 -7.51 -23.07
CA THR A 104 -16.91 -8.77 -23.71
C THR A 104 -16.84 -9.95 -22.74
N GLY A 105 -17.05 -9.72 -21.43
CA GLY A 105 -17.27 -10.76 -20.41
C GLY A 105 -16.29 -10.76 -19.23
N HIS A 106 -16.43 -11.78 -18.38
CA HIS A 106 -15.69 -11.93 -17.13
C HIS A 106 -14.16 -12.08 -17.36
N ALA A 107 -13.77 -12.89 -18.35
CA ALA A 107 -12.36 -13.18 -18.61
C ALA A 107 -11.59 -11.95 -19.09
N THR A 108 -12.17 -11.17 -20.01
CA THR A 108 -11.57 -9.93 -20.53
C THR A 108 -11.49 -8.85 -19.47
N ASN A 109 -12.48 -8.76 -18.57
CA ASN A 109 -12.41 -7.89 -17.39
C ASN A 109 -11.21 -8.26 -16.49
N ILE A 110 -11.03 -9.55 -16.17
CA ILE A 110 -9.91 -10.01 -15.33
C ILE A 110 -8.57 -9.73 -16.03
N ILE A 111 -8.43 -10.05 -17.31
CA ILE A 111 -7.20 -9.79 -18.07
C ILE A 111 -6.88 -8.28 -18.06
N ALA A 112 -7.89 -7.43 -18.27
CA ALA A 112 -7.71 -5.98 -18.28
C ALA A 112 -7.24 -5.45 -16.93
N GLY A 113 -7.82 -5.91 -15.81
CA GLY A 113 -7.41 -5.45 -14.48
C GLY A 113 -6.03 -5.93 -14.06
N LEU A 114 -5.65 -7.17 -14.38
CA LEU A 114 -4.27 -7.66 -14.18
C LEU A 114 -3.26 -6.83 -14.97
N ALA A 115 -3.57 -6.53 -16.23
CA ALA A 115 -2.71 -5.70 -17.08
C ALA A 115 -2.61 -4.26 -16.57
N VAL A 116 -3.71 -3.66 -16.09
CA VAL A 116 -3.69 -2.32 -15.48
C VAL A 116 -2.85 -2.31 -14.21
N GLY A 117 -2.98 -3.33 -13.36
CA GLY A 117 -2.13 -3.48 -12.17
C GLY A 117 -0.64 -3.53 -12.53
N GLN A 118 -0.26 -4.32 -13.53
CA GLN A 118 1.13 -4.38 -14.00
C GLN A 118 1.61 -3.05 -14.58
N HIS A 119 0.80 -2.34 -15.37
CA HIS A 119 1.17 -1.01 -15.85
C HIS A 119 1.31 0.00 -14.72
N ALA A 120 0.52 -0.12 -13.65
CA ALA A 120 0.54 0.79 -12.51
C ALA A 120 1.86 0.77 -11.74
N THR A 121 2.73 -0.24 -11.94
CA THR A 121 4.05 -0.28 -11.30
C THR A 121 5.09 0.62 -11.97
N ALA A 122 4.92 0.92 -13.27
CA ALA A 122 5.97 1.57 -14.06
C ALA A 122 6.30 2.99 -13.58
N LEU A 123 5.27 3.84 -13.44
CA LEU A 123 5.47 5.23 -13.02
C LEU A 123 5.93 5.35 -11.56
N PRO A 124 5.28 4.72 -10.56
CA PRO A 124 5.71 4.85 -9.17
C PRO A 124 7.14 4.39 -8.95
N VAL A 125 7.54 3.24 -9.51
CA VAL A 125 8.91 2.72 -9.34
C VAL A 125 9.92 3.61 -10.05
N GLY A 126 9.62 4.12 -11.24
CA GLY A 126 10.47 5.09 -11.92
C GLY A 126 10.71 6.36 -11.10
N PHE A 127 9.66 6.94 -10.52
CA PHE A 127 9.78 8.11 -9.66
C PHE A 127 10.48 7.81 -8.33
N ILE A 128 10.33 6.61 -7.75
CA ILE A 128 11.13 6.17 -6.60
C ILE A 128 12.62 6.16 -6.97
N GLY A 129 12.99 5.63 -8.14
CA GLY A 129 14.37 5.65 -8.62
C GLY A 129 14.93 7.07 -8.77
N ILE A 130 14.14 8.00 -9.33
CA ILE A 130 14.51 9.42 -9.43
C ILE A 130 14.67 10.04 -8.04
N ALA A 131 13.74 9.77 -7.12
CA ALA A 131 13.80 10.28 -5.74
C ALA A 131 15.04 9.77 -5.01
N ILE A 132 15.41 8.49 -5.19
CA ILE A 132 16.66 7.91 -4.67
C ILE A 132 17.86 8.68 -5.21
N LEU A 133 17.98 8.85 -6.52
CA LEU A 133 19.13 9.54 -7.13
C LEU A 133 19.26 10.99 -6.65
N LEU A 134 18.16 11.74 -6.63
CA LEU A 134 18.16 13.14 -6.21
C LEU A 134 18.48 13.28 -4.72
N SER A 135 17.87 12.47 -3.85
CA SER A 135 18.09 12.56 -2.41
C SER A 135 19.49 12.07 -2.02
N PHE A 136 20.01 11.05 -2.71
CA PHE A 136 21.39 10.59 -2.57
C PHE A 136 22.40 11.66 -3.00
N HIS A 137 22.12 12.40 -4.09
CA HIS A 137 22.98 13.50 -4.51
C HIS A 137 23.13 14.58 -3.42
N PHE A 138 22.03 14.92 -2.74
CA PHE A 138 22.04 15.95 -1.70
C PHE A 138 22.79 15.53 -0.43
N ALA A 139 22.54 14.34 0.12
CA ALA A 139 23.13 13.93 1.40
C ALA A 139 23.41 12.42 1.54
N GLY A 140 23.69 11.72 0.44
CA GLY A 140 24.00 10.28 0.44
C GLY A 140 22.84 9.45 0.98
N LEU A 141 23.17 8.32 1.63
CA LEU A 141 22.18 7.44 2.26
C LEU A 141 21.30 8.16 3.28
N TYR A 142 21.89 9.10 4.04
CA TYR A 142 21.15 9.93 4.99
C TYR A 142 20.16 10.88 4.31
N GLY A 143 20.49 11.38 3.11
CA GLY A 143 19.56 12.15 2.27
C GLY A 143 18.33 11.34 1.88
N ILE A 144 18.53 10.07 1.52
CA ILE A 144 17.42 9.13 1.26
C ILE A 144 16.59 8.94 2.54
N ALA A 145 17.24 8.72 3.69
CA ALA A 145 16.55 8.60 4.97
C ALA A 145 15.71 9.85 5.33
N ILE A 146 16.23 11.06 5.06
CA ILE A 146 15.49 12.30 5.21
C ILE A 146 14.27 12.35 4.27
N ALA A 147 14.44 11.97 3.00
CA ALA A 147 13.34 11.93 2.04
C ALA A 147 12.25 10.94 2.48
N VAL A 148 12.64 9.76 2.98
CA VAL A 148 11.71 8.76 3.56
C VAL A 148 10.98 9.34 4.77
N MET A 149 11.71 9.95 5.72
CA MET A 149 11.12 10.52 6.93
C MET A 149 10.17 11.69 6.61
N SER A 150 10.51 12.48 5.60
CA SER A 150 9.68 13.58 5.09
C SER A 150 8.43 13.08 4.37
N MET A 151 8.54 12.02 3.57
CA MET A 151 7.39 11.36 2.99
C MET A 151 6.47 10.85 4.11
N LEU A 152 7.01 10.09 5.07
CA LEU A 152 6.26 9.50 6.20
C LEU A 152 5.71 10.53 7.19
N SER A 153 6.28 11.73 7.29
CA SER A 153 5.75 12.76 8.19
C SER A 153 4.37 13.28 7.76
N MET A 154 3.99 13.05 6.50
CA MET A 154 2.65 13.32 5.97
C MET A 154 1.58 12.29 6.39
N ALA A 155 1.95 11.26 7.15
CA ALA A 155 1.04 10.18 7.55
C ALA A 155 -0.25 10.69 8.23
N GLY A 156 -0.18 11.78 9.00
CA GLY A 156 -1.36 12.33 9.69
C GLY A 156 -2.52 12.67 8.76
N ILE A 157 -2.25 13.39 7.66
CA ILE A 157 -3.29 13.72 6.67
C ILE A 157 -3.66 12.51 5.81
N ILE A 158 -2.68 11.67 5.44
CA ILE A 158 -2.91 10.50 4.59
C ILE A 158 -3.78 9.44 5.30
N ILE A 159 -3.55 9.17 6.59
CA ILE A 159 -4.36 8.23 7.38
C ILE A 159 -5.80 8.75 7.56
N SER A 160 -5.98 10.07 7.68
CA SER A 160 -7.31 10.70 7.71
C SER A 160 -8.09 10.42 6.43
N LEU A 161 -7.42 10.50 5.26
CA LEU A 161 -8.01 10.14 3.97
C LEU A 161 -8.39 8.66 3.88
N ASP A 162 -7.56 7.77 4.43
CA ASP A 162 -7.85 6.34 4.44
C ASP A 162 -9.10 6.05 5.27
N SER A 163 -9.18 6.65 6.46
CA SER A 163 -10.29 6.49 7.40
C SER A 163 -11.62 7.00 6.84
N PHE A 164 -11.59 7.99 5.95
CA PHE A 164 -12.78 8.50 5.27
C PHE A 164 -13.50 7.39 4.49
N GLY A 165 -12.78 6.48 3.83
CA GLY A 165 -13.39 5.45 2.99
C GLY A 165 -14.24 4.42 3.75
N PRO A 166 -13.73 3.74 4.80
CA PRO A 166 -14.55 2.83 5.60
C PRO A 166 -15.74 3.51 6.29
N ILE A 167 -15.62 4.79 6.65
CA ILE A 167 -16.73 5.55 7.24
C ILE A 167 -17.86 5.73 6.21
N THR A 168 -17.54 6.11 4.98
CA THR A 168 -18.54 6.34 3.93
C THR A 168 -19.17 5.05 3.43
N ASP A 169 -18.39 3.98 3.33
CA ASP A 169 -18.87 2.63 3.01
C ASP A 169 -19.88 2.12 4.06
N ASN A 170 -19.53 2.20 5.35
CA ASN A 170 -20.44 1.85 6.44
C ASN A 170 -21.71 2.72 6.46
N ALA A 171 -21.58 4.03 6.21
CA ALA A 171 -22.73 4.92 6.12
C ALA A 171 -23.69 4.49 4.99
N GLY A 172 -23.15 4.11 3.83
CA GLY A 172 -23.93 3.56 2.73
C GLY A 172 -24.62 2.24 3.10
N GLY A 173 -23.91 1.34 3.79
CA GLY A 173 -24.48 0.08 4.29
C GLY A 173 -25.64 0.30 5.25
N VAL A 174 -25.48 1.19 6.23
CA VAL A 174 -26.53 1.57 7.19
C VAL A 174 -27.73 2.19 6.48
N ALA A 175 -27.50 3.04 5.47
CA ALA A 175 -28.60 3.63 4.70
C ALA A 175 -29.45 2.58 3.98
N VAL A 176 -28.83 1.54 3.42
CA VAL A 176 -29.54 0.41 2.78
C VAL A 176 -30.28 -0.43 3.80
N MET A 177 -29.61 -0.83 4.89
CA MET A 177 -30.21 -1.67 5.93
C MET A 177 -31.36 -0.97 6.67
N SER A 178 -31.36 0.36 6.72
CA SER A 178 -32.41 1.17 7.35
C SER A 178 -33.49 1.64 6.37
N ASN A 179 -33.44 1.21 5.11
CA ASN A 179 -34.39 1.58 4.06
C ASN A 179 -34.57 3.11 3.89
N LEU A 180 -33.46 3.87 3.98
CA LEU A 180 -33.48 5.32 3.80
C LEU A 180 -33.78 5.71 2.34
N PRO A 181 -34.23 6.96 2.09
CA PRO A 181 -34.52 7.44 0.73
C PRO A 181 -33.32 7.33 -0.22
N LYS A 182 -33.60 7.19 -1.52
CA LYS A 182 -32.58 6.98 -2.57
C LYS A 182 -31.60 8.14 -2.67
N GLU A 183 -32.02 9.34 -2.29
CA GLU A 183 -31.20 10.56 -2.26
C GLU A 183 -30.05 10.42 -1.26
N VAL A 184 -30.30 9.80 -0.09
CA VAL A 184 -29.26 9.51 0.91
C VAL A 184 -28.26 8.52 0.33
N ARG A 185 -28.77 7.48 -0.36
CA ARG A 185 -27.90 6.47 -0.98
C ARG A 185 -27.02 7.06 -2.08
N ALA A 186 -27.56 7.93 -2.92
CA ALA A 186 -26.82 8.61 -3.97
C ALA A 186 -25.64 9.43 -3.41
N VAL A 187 -25.85 10.15 -2.31
CA VAL A 187 -24.78 10.87 -1.62
C VAL A 187 -23.73 9.91 -1.06
N THR A 188 -24.15 8.83 -0.38
CA THR A 188 -23.18 7.86 0.17
C THR A 188 -22.42 7.11 -0.91
N ASP A 189 -23.03 6.81 -2.06
CA ASP A 189 -22.35 6.14 -3.18
C ASP A 189 -21.28 7.04 -3.82
N GLU A 190 -21.53 8.34 -3.96
CA GLU A 190 -20.52 9.30 -4.41
C GLU A 190 -19.34 9.38 -3.41
N LEU A 191 -19.64 9.44 -2.11
CA LEU A 191 -18.62 9.51 -1.07
C LEU A 191 -17.82 8.20 -0.93
N ASP A 192 -18.44 7.04 -1.12
CA ASP A 192 -17.79 5.71 -1.15
C ASP A 192 -16.82 5.59 -2.33
N ALA A 193 -17.24 6.03 -3.53
CA ALA A 193 -16.37 6.06 -4.70
C ALA A 193 -15.11 6.92 -4.48
N VAL A 194 -15.27 8.09 -3.84
CA VAL A 194 -14.12 8.92 -3.43
C VAL A 194 -13.30 8.20 -2.36
N GLY A 195 -13.95 7.56 -1.39
CA GLY A 195 -13.34 6.75 -0.34
C GLY A 195 -12.44 5.63 -0.87
N ASN A 196 -12.89 4.88 -1.87
CA ASN A 196 -12.11 3.79 -2.48
C ASN A 196 -10.87 4.32 -3.20
N THR A 197 -10.97 5.48 -3.83
CA THR A 197 -9.82 6.17 -4.41
C THR A 197 -8.82 6.58 -3.31
N MET A 198 -9.30 7.11 -2.19
CA MET A 198 -8.45 7.54 -1.07
C MET A 198 -7.79 6.35 -0.34
N LYS A 199 -8.52 5.24 -0.12
CA LYS A 199 -7.96 3.97 0.38
C LYS A 199 -6.80 3.52 -0.51
N ALA A 200 -7.01 3.52 -1.83
CA ALA A 200 -5.97 3.11 -2.78
C ALA A 200 -4.76 4.05 -2.72
N VAL A 201 -4.98 5.37 -2.68
CA VAL A 201 -3.94 6.39 -2.52
C VAL A 201 -3.09 6.13 -1.27
N THR A 202 -3.73 5.88 -0.12
CA THR A 202 -3.02 5.63 1.14
C THR A 202 -2.20 4.34 1.08
N LYS A 203 -2.77 3.27 0.52
CA LYS A 203 -2.04 2.02 0.30
C LYS A 203 -0.84 2.22 -0.64
N GLY A 204 -1.03 2.94 -1.74
CA GLY A 204 0.04 3.30 -2.69
C GLY A 204 1.16 4.11 -2.04
N TYR A 205 0.80 5.10 -1.22
CA TYR A 205 1.74 5.88 -0.41
C TYR A 205 2.52 5.00 0.60
N ALA A 206 1.83 4.09 1.30
CA ALA A 206 2.46 3.20 2.26
C ALA A 206 3.44 2.23 1.59
N ILE A 207 3.13 1.75 0.38
CA ILE A 207 4.00 0.87 -0.41
C ILE A 207 5.18 1.65 -1.01
N ALA A 208 4.95 2.82 -1.60
CA ALA A 208 6.01 3.62 -2.20
C ALA A 208 7.02 4.14 -1.15
N SER A 209 6.53 4.54 0.03
CA SER A 209 7.41 4.91 1.15
C SER A 209 8.26 3.74 1.62
N ALA A 210 7.72 2.51 1.60
CA ALA A 210 8.51 1.30 1.90
C ALA A 210 9.58 1.03 0.84
N GLY A 211 9.25 1.24 -0.45
CA GLY A 211 10.23 1.13 -1.54
C GLY A 211 11.39 2.12 -1.38
N LEU A 212 11.13 3.35 -0.97
CA LEU A 212 12.18 4.34 -0.69
C LEU A 212 12.96 4.01 0.59
N ALA A 213 12.26 3.57 1.65
CA ALA A 213 12.86 3.18 2.94
C ALA A 213 13.75 1.94 2.82
N ALA A 214 13.46 1.07 1.86
CA ALA A 214 14.16 -0.19 1.70
C ALA A 214 15.67 -0.05 1.48
N LEU A 215 16.10 0.94 0.70
CA LEU A 215 17.53 1.21 0.49
C LEU A 215 18.21 1.69 1.79
N VAL A 216 17.50 2.46 2.60
CA VAL A 216 17.97 2.92 3.91
C VAL A 216 18.11 1.74 4.86
N LEU A 217 17.09 0.88 4.94
CA LEU A 217 17.11 -0.32 5.79
C LEU A 217 18.23 -1.30 5.39
N PHE A 218 18.44 -1.50 4.07
CA PHE A 218 19.55 -2.31 3.59
C PHE A 218 20.92 -1.68 3.92
N GLY A 219 21.05 -0.36 3.78
CA GLY A 219 22.25 0.36 4.21
C GLY A 219 22.52 0.21 5.71
N SER A 220 21.48 0.35 6.55
CA SER A 220 21.58 0.12 8.00
C SER A 220 21.95 -1.33 8.33
N TYR A 221 21.45 -2.31 7.57
CA TYR A 221 21.88 -3.71 7.74
C TYR A 221 23.39 -3.89 7.50
N VAL A 222 23.92 -3.27 6.44
CA VAL A 222 25.35 -3.32 6.12
C VAL A 222 26.19 -2.64 7.21
N GLU A 223 25.79 -1.43 7.63
CA GLU A 223 26.48 -0.67 8.69
C GLU A 223 26.48 -1.43 10.02
N GLU A 224 25.36 -2.02 10.40
CA GLU A 224 25.23 -2.79 11.64
C GLU A 224 26.08 -4.06 11.61
N LEU A 225 26.15 -4.74 10.46
CA LEU A 225 26.99 -5.93 10.28
C LEU A 225 28.48 -5.58 10.41
N TRP A 226 28.92 -4.47 9.85
CA TRP A 226 30.29 -3.98 9.97
C TRP A 226 30.65 -3.62 11.41
N ALA A 227 29.73 -3.01 12.14
CA ALA A 227 29.93 -2.63 13.55
C ALA A 227 30.10 -3.84 14.47
N HIS A 228 29.40 -4.96 14.18
CA HIS A 228 29.41 -6.14 15.05
C HIS A 228 30.49 -7.17 14.69
N ASN A 229 30.88 -7.25 13.42
CA ASN A 229 31.82 -8.26 12.99
C ASN A 229 32.82 -7.72 11.96
N VAL A 230 34.04 -7.50 12.45
CA VAL A 230 35.16 -6.90 11.71
C VAL A 230 35.54 -7.70 10.47
N ALA A 231 35.24 -9.01 10.42
CA ALA A 231 35.45 -9.83 9.24
C ALA A 231 34.61 -9.37 8.04
N TYR A 232 33.55 -8.60 8.29
CA TYR A 232 32.71 -8.00 7.26
C TYR A 232 32.95 -6.51 7.05
N ALA A 233 33.87 -5.85 7.78
CA ALA A 233 34.04 -4.38 7.78
C ALA A 233 34.40 -3.75 6.42
N GLU A 234 34.71 -4.56 5.40
CA GLU A 234 34.90 -4.14 4.00
C GLU A 234 34.12 -5.02 3.01
N PHE A 235 33.14 -5.80 3.50
CA PHE A 235 32.41 -6.72 2.66
C PHE A 235 31.46 -5.98 1.72
N HIS A 236 31.82 -5.95 0.44
CA HIS A 236 30.97 -5.41 -0.62
C HIS A 236 29.97 -6.46 -1.09
N PHE A 237 28.68 -6.13 -1.03
CA PHE A 237 27.63 -6.92 -1.67
C PHE A 237 27.76 -6.82 -3.19
N SER A 238 28.45 -7.79 -3.79
CA SER A 238 28.56 -7.90 -5.25
C SER A 238 27.50 -8.83 -5.82
N LEU A 239 26.82 -8.40 -6.89
CA LEU A 239 25.94 -9.27 -7.68
C LEU A 239 26.72 -10.36 -8.43
N THR A 240 28.05 -10.27 -8.50
CA THR A 240 28.89 -11.34 -9.06
C THR A 240 29.06 -12.51 -8.10
N GLU A 241 28.74 -12.34 -6.82
CA GLU A 241 28.82 -13.40 -5.81
C GLU A 241 27.54 -14.26 -5.86
N PRO A 242 27.65 -15.59 -6.12
CA PRO A 242 26.48 -16.47 -6.21
C PRO A 242 25.59 -16.44 -4.96
N LYS A 243 26.16 -16.23 -3.77
CA LYS A 243 25.41 -16.15 -2.50
C LYS A 243 24.39 -15.00 -2.50
N VAL A 244 24.76 -13.85 -3.09
CA VAL A 244 23.87 -12.70 -3.18
C VAL A 244 22.71 -13.01 -4.14
N ILE A 245 22.98 -13.66 -5.27
CA ILE A 245 21.94 -14.11 -6.21
C ILE A 245 20.99 -15.12 -5.58
N ILE A 246 21.50 -16.09 -4.82
CA ILE A 246 20.68 -17.04 -4.06
C ILE A 246 19.77 -16.28 -3.09
N GLY A 247 20.34 -15.35 -2.34
CA GLY A 247 19.57 -14.46 -1.45
C GLY A 247 18.47 -13.73 -2.22
N LEU A 248 18.79 -13.12 -3.36
CA LEU A 248 17.83 -12.40 -4.21
C LEU A 248 16.68 -13.29 -4.67
N PHE A 249 16.94 -14.55 -5.04
CA PHE A 249 15.86 -15.48 -5.40
C PHE A 249 15.00 -15.89 -4.21
N LEU A 250 15.61 -16.17 -3.04
CA LEU A 250 14.86 -16.49 -1.83
C LEU A 250 13.99 -15.32 -1.36
N GLY A 251 14.56 -14.11 -1.37
CA GLY A 251 13.81 -12.89 -1.09
C GLY A 251 12.75 -12.61 -2.14
N GLY A 252 13.07 -12.83 -3.42
CA GLY A 252 12.15 -12.63 -4.53
C GLY A 252 10.93 -13.55 -4.49
N LEU A 253 11.12 -14.77 -3.99
CA LEU A 253 10.07 -15.77 -3.82
C LEU A 253 9.11 -15.42 -2.68
N LEU A 254 9.61 -14.76 -1.64
CA LEU A 254 8.87 -14.53 -0.39
C LEU A 254 7.55 -13.76 -0.60
N PRO A 255 7.51 -12.62 -1.34
CA PRO A 255 6.24 -11.95 -1.63
C PRO A 255 5.23 -12.81 -2.38
N PHE A 256 5.66 -13.67 -3.30
CA PHE A 256 4.74 -14.54 -4.06
C PHE A 256 4.14 -15.65 -3.18
N ILE A 257 4.94 -16.27 -2.32
CA ILE A 257 4.44 -17.28 -1.38
C ILE A 257 3.50 -16.63 -0.37
N PHE A 258 3.89 -15.46 0.16
CA PHE A 258 3.06 -14.71 1.10
C PHE A 258 1.70 -14.38 0.50
N THR A 259 1.66 -13.83 -0.73
CA THR A 259 0.40 -13.46 -1.38
C THR A 259 -0.44 -14.68 -1.73
N ALA A 260 0.17 -15.78 -2.17
CA ALA A 260 -0.54 -17.04 -2.42
C ALA A 260 -1.28 -17.54 -1.17
N PHE A 261 -0.59 -17.62 -0.02
CA PHE A 261 -1.24 -18.03 1.23
C PHE A 261 -2.35 -17.06 1.67
N SER A 262 -2.12 -15.75 1.54
CA SER A 262 -3.15 -14.75 1.85
C SER A 262 -4.39 -14.89 0.96
N MET A 263 -4.21 -15.13 -0.34
CA MET A 263 -5.32 -15.29 -1.27
C MET A 263 -6.07 -16.61 -1.04
N ASP A 264 -5.36 -17.72 -0.81
CA ASP A 264 -5.96 -19.01 -0.49
C ASP A 264 -6.81 -18.93 0.79
N ALA A 265 -6.31 -18.23 1.81
CA ALA A 265 -7.03 -18.00 3.06
C ALA A 265 -8.37 -17.29 2.82
N VAL A 266 -8.36 -16.19 2.06
CA VAL A 266 -9.58 -15.44 1.72
C VAL A 266 -10.53 -16.29 0.88
N GLY A 267 -10.02 -17.02 -0.11
CA GLY A 267 -10.85 -17.90 -0.95
C GLY A 267 -11.58 -18.98 -0.16
N LYS A 268 -10.90 -19.63 0.80
CA LYS A 268 -11.51 -20.60 1.71
C LYS A 268 -12.60 -19.97 2.57
N ALA A 269 -12.32 -18.82 3.18
CA ALA A 269 -13.26 -18.11 4.06
C ALA A 269 -14.49 -17.62 3.28
N ALA A 270 -14.29 -16.96 2.15
CA ALA A 270 -15.37 -16.50 1.27
C ALA A 270 -16.24 -17.66 0.79
N GLY A 271 -15.63 -18.77 0.38
CA GLY A 271 -16.36 -19.98 -0.02
C GLY A 271 -17.22 -20.56 1.11
N ALA A 272 -16.74 -20.51 2.36
CA ALA A 272 -17.51 -20.94 3.53
C ALA A 272 -18.71 -20.02 3.79
N VAL A 273 -18.53 -18.69 3.70
CA VAL A 273 -19.62 -17.71 3.83
C VAL A 273 -20.68 -17.91 2.74
N VAL A 274 -20.28 -18.12 1.48
CA VAL A 274 -21.22 -18.36 0.37
C VAL A 274 -22.07 -19.62 0.62
N ARG A 275 -21.46 -20.70 1.10
CA ARG A 275 -22.19 -21.93 1.43
C ARG A 275 -23.17 -21.70 2.57
N GLU A 276 -22.77 -20.95 3.59
CA GLU A 276 -23.65 -20.64 4.72
C GLU A 276 -24.83 -19.74 4.32
N VAL A 277 -24.59 -18.67 3.56
CA VAL A 277 -25.66 -17.82 3.03
C VAL A 277 -26.64 -18.65 2.20
N ARG A 278 -26.16 -19.52 1.30
CA ARG A 278 -27.02 -20.42 0.53
C ARG A 278 -27.81 -21.39 1.40
N ARG A 279 -27.20 -21.93 2.46
CA ARG A 279 -27.87 -22.80 3.43
C ARG A 279 -29.01 -22.06 4.13
N GLN A 280 -28.77 -20.83 4.61
CA GLN A 280 -29.80 -20.01 5.25
C GLN A 280 -30.94 -19.68 4.29
N LEU A 281 -30.65 -19.26 3.05
CA LEU A 281 -31.68 -18.98 2.04
C LEU A 281 -32.52 -20.22 1.70
N LYS A 282 -31.92 -21.41 1.64
CA LYS A 282 -32.65 -22.66 1.40
C LYS A 282 -33.50 -23.07 2.61
N ALA A 283 -32.99 -22.89 3.82
CA ALA A 283 -33.69 -23.26 5.06
C ALA A 283 -34.80 -22.27 5.43
N LYS A 284 -34.63 -20.99 5.12
CA LYS A 284 -35.55 -19.89 5.40
C LYS A 284 -35.75 -19.03 4.14
N PRO A 285 -36.61 -19.44 3.20
CA PRO A 285 -36.88 -18.67 1.97
C PRO A 285 -37.45 -17.28 2.24
N GLY A 286 -38.10 -17.07 3.40
CA GLY A 286 -38.66 -15.78 3.83
C GLY A 286 -37.61 -14.68 4.01
N ILE A 287 -36.32 -15.01 4.00
CA ILE A 287 -35.23 -14.01 4.01
C ILE A 287 -35.29 -13.13 2.75
N LEU A 288 -35.58 -13.72 1.58
CA LEU A 288 -35.62 -12.98 0.30
C LEU A 288 -36.81 -12.01 0.23
N THR A 289 -37.90 -12.33 0.95
CA THR A 289 -39.10 -11.49 1.02
C THR A 289 -39.09 -10.55 2.22
N GLY A 290 -38.05 -10.59 3.06
CA GLY A 290 -37.92 -9.78 4.28
C GLY A 290 -38.81 -10.24 5.44
N GLN A 291 -39.42 -11.42 5.36
CA GLN A 291 -40.26 -11.98 6.42
C GLN A 291 -39.44 -12.66 7.53
N ASP A 292 -38.31 -13.27 7.16
CA ASP A 292 -37.39 -13.91 8.11
C ASP A 292 -36.12 -13.07 8.29
N THR A 293 -35.62 -13.01 9.53
CA THR A 293 -34.32 -12.40 9.82
C THR A 293 -33.17 -13.39 9.55
N PRO A 294 -32.13 -13.01 8.78
CA PRO A 294 -30.92 -13.80 8.62
C PRO A 294 -30.17 -14.01 9.93
N ASP A 295 -29.42 -15.12 10.02
CA ASP A 295 -28.48 -15.33 11.12
C ASP A 295 -27.12 -14.75 10.75
N TYR A 296 -26.88 -13.52 11.22
CA TYR A 296 -25.62 -12.81 11.02
C TYR A 296 -24.46 -13.40 11.83
N ALA A 297 -24.74 -13.94 13.03
CA ALA A 297 -23.72 -14.38 13.97
C ALA A 297 -22.89 -15.55 13.42
N THR A 298 -23.55 -16.49 12.71
CA THR A 298 -22.85 -17.62 12.09
C THR A 298 -21.89 -17.16 10.99
N CYS A 299 -22.27 -16.20 10.15
CA CYS A 299 -21.36 -15.64 9.13
C CYS A 299 -20.16 -14.94 9.78
N VAL A 300 -20.39 -14.16 10.85
CA VAL A 300 -19.32 -13.50 11.62
C VAL A 300 -18.36 -14.54 12.22
N ASP A 301 -18.88 -15.59 12.87
CA ASP A 301 -18.06 -16.64 13.49
C ASP A 301 -17.18 -17.38 12.45
N ILE A 302 -17.71 -17.66 11.26
CA ILE A 302 -16.95 -18.28 10.16
C ILE A 302 -15.75 -17.40 9.77
N VAL A 303 -15.98 -16.10 9.50
CA VAL A 303 -14.90 -15.21 9.07
C VAL A 303 -13.89 -14.95 10.20
N THR A 304 -14.35 -14.83 11.45
CA THR A 304 -13.47 -14.63 12.62
C THR A 304 -12.54 -15.82 12.83
N LYS A 305 -13.08 -17.05 12.86
CA LYS A 305 -12.26 -18.25 13.05
C LYS A 305 -11.28 -18.45 11.90
N ALA A 306 -11.72 -18.23 10.67
CA ALA A 306 -10.86 -18.33 9.50
C ALA A 306 -9.73 -17.29 9.55
N ALA A 307 -10.04 -16.02 9.82
CA ALA A 307 -9.04 -14.96 9.92
C ALA A 307 -7.98 -15.26 10.99
N LEU A 308 -8.40 -15.67 12.20
CA LEU A 308 -7.48 -15.99 13.30
C LEU A 308 -6.56 -17.18 12.99
N ARG A 309 -7.09 -18.21 12.31
CA ARG A 309 -6.32 -19.41 11.98
C ARG A 309 -5.38 -19.18 10.80
N GLU A 310 -5.87 -18.57 9.73
CA GLU A 310 -5.13 -18.45 8.48
C GLU A 310 -4.10 -17.32 8.52
N MET A 311 -4.20 -16.33 9.43
CA MET A 311 -3.18 -15.27 9.57
C MET A 311 -1.83 -15.77 10.10
N ILE A 312 -1.80 -16.93 10.77
CA ILE A 312 -0.61 -17.46 11.45
C ILE A 312 0.53 -17.73 10.45
N VAL A 313 0.21 -18.43 9.34
CA VAL A 313 1.23 -18.85 8.38
C VAL A 313 1.88 -17.66 7.67
N PRO A 314 1.12 -16.70 7.07
CA PRO A 314 1.71 -15.51 6.48
C PRO A 314 2.50 -14.66 7.48
N ALA A 315 2.04 -14.55 8.74
CA ALA A 315 2.73 -13.76 9.76
C ALA A 315 4.09 -14.35 10.16
N LEU A 316 4.21 -15.69 10.20
CA LEU A 316 5.46 -16.38 10.55
C LEU A 316 6.45 -16.46 9.38
N LEU A 317 5.97 -16.39 8.14
CA LEU A 317 6.79 -16.62 6.96
C LEU A 317 8.01 -15.68 6.87
N PRO A 318 7.89 -14.35 7.07
CA PRO A 318 9.04 -13.43 7.15
C PRO A 318 10.09 -13.83 8.19
N LEU A 319 9.63 -14.16 9.39
CA LEU A 319 10.49 -14.49 10.52
C LEU A 319 11.25 -15.80 10.25
N ILE A 320 10.54 -16.82 9.77
CA ILE A 320 11.14 -18.12 9.44
C ILE A 320 12.20 -17.95 8.35
N PHE A 321 11.92 -17.20 7.28
CA PHE A 321 12.88 -16.97 6.20
C PHE A 321 14.16 -16.29 6.71
N VAL A 322 14.02 -15.23 7.50
CA VAL A 322 15.16 -14.48 8.05
C VAL A 322 15.99 -15.37 8.99
N VAL A 323 15.35 -16.05 9.96
CA VAL A 323 16.05 -16.90 10.93
C VAL A 323 16.67 -18.12 10.24
N ALA A 324 15.95 -18.78 9.32
CA ALA A 324 16.46 -19.93 8.60
C ALA A 324 17.74 -19.57 7.82
N VAL A 325 17.72 -18.47 7.06
CA VAL A 325 18.92 -18.03 6.32
C VAL A 325 20.05 -17.62 7.27
N ALA A 326 19.75 -16.94 8.37
CA ALA A 326 20.76 -16.51 9.33
C ALA A 326 21.48 -17.67 10.04
N THR A 327 20.80 -18.81 10.23
CA THR A 327 21.41 -19.99 10.86
C THR A 327 22.45 -20.70 9.97
N ILE A 328 22.49 -20.42 8.66
CA ILE A 328 23.39 -21.08 7.71
C ILE A 328 24.81 -20.51 7.87
N LYS A 329 25.60 -21.05 8.80
CA LYS A 329 27.00 -20.65 8.97
C LYS A 329 27.88 -21.31 7.89
N PRO A 330 28.76 -20.58 7.17
CA PRO A 330 29.14 -19.15 7.30
C PRO A 330 28.47 -18.19 6.29
N LEU A 331 27.43 -18.64 5.56
CA LEU A 331 26.84 -17.93 4.42
C LEU A 331 25.75 -16.93 4.79
N GLY A 332 25.23 -17.03 6.01
CA GLY A 332 24.04 -16.34 6.51
C GLY A 332 24.00 -14.83 6.21
N PRO A 333 25.03 -14.02 6.52
CA PRO A 333 24.95 -12.57 6.34
C PRO A 333 24.81 -12.14 4.88
N VAL A 334 25.56 -12.78 3.99
CA VAL A 334 25.58 -12.43 2.55
C VAL A 334 24.30 -12.89 1.86
N VAL A 335 23.83 -14.09 2.18
CA VAL A 335 22.56 -14.59 1.63
C VAL A 335 21.39 -13.77 2.20
N LEU A 336 21.45 -13.39 3.48
CA LEU A 336 20.42 -12.59 4.12
C LEU A 336 20.34 -11.19 3.49
N GLY A 337 21.46 -10.52 3.24
CA GLY A 337 21.43 -9.24 2.54
C GLY A 337 20.84 -9.34 1.13
N GLY A 338 21.14 -10.41 0.38
CA GLY A 338 20.47 -10.69 -0.89
C GLY A 338 18.96 -10.91 -0.73
N LEU A 339 18.54 -11.63 0.32
CA LEU A 339 17.14 -11.86 0.66
C LEU A 339 16.40 -10.55 0.95
N LEU A 340 17.02 -9.61 1.67
CA LEU A 340 16.46 -8.30 1.93
C LEU A 340 16.15 -7.57 0.62
N VAL A 341 17.15 -7.42 -0.24
CA VAL A 341 17.02 -6.72 -1.52
C VAL A 341 16.00 -7.42 -2.43
N GLY A 342 16.02 -8.76 -2.49
CA GLY A 342 15.08 -9.53 -3.31
C GLY A 342 13.63 -9.35 -2.86
N THR A 343 13.39 -9.37 -1.54
CA THR A 343 12.07 -9.13 -0.94
C THR A 343 11.57 -7.72 -1.23
N ILE A 344 12.47 -6.73 -1.14
CA ILE A 344 12.16 -5.33 -1.43
C ILE A 344 11.72 -5.17 -2.88
N VAL A 345 12.57 -5.59 -3.84
CA VAL A 345 12.36 -5.31 -5.26
C VAL A 345 11.08 -6.00 -5.72
N THR A 346 10.97 -7.30 -5.51
CA THR A 346 9.79 -8.05 -5.96
C THR A 346 8.53 -7.65 -5.21
N GLY A 347 8.62 -7.44 -3.88
CA GLY A 347 7.50 -7.06 -3.05
C GLY A 347 6.93 -5.70 -3.44
N LEU A 348 7.77 -4.73 -3.81
CA LEU A 348 7.34 -3.42 -4.29
C LEU A 348 6.45 -3.55 -5.55
N PHE A 349 6.89 -4.31 -6.55
CA PHE A 349 6.13 -4.52 -7.78
C PHE A 349 4.81 -5.26 -7.52
N VAL A 350 4.85 -6.36 -6.76
CA VAL A 350 3.66 -7.16 -6.47
C VAL A 350 2.65 -6.34 -5.66
N ALA A 351 3.09 -5.59 -4.64
CA ALA A 351 2.21 -4.80 -3.78
C ALA A 351 1.48 -3.70 -4.57
N ILE A 352 2.19 -2.96 -5.42
CA ILE A 352 1.59 -1.92 -6.26
C ILE A 352 0.61 -2.55 -7.25
N ALA A 353 1.03 -3.60 -7.96
CA ALA A 353 0.19 -4.24 -8.96
C ALA A 353 -1.12 -4.76 -8.36
N MET A 354 -1.05 -5.41 -7.19
CA MET A 354 -2.23 -5.96 -6.53
C MET A 354 -3.16 -4.85 -6.00
N THR A 355 -2.60 -3.84 -5.34
CA THR A 355 -3.37 -2.75 -4.75
C THR A 355 -4.05 -1.90 -5.82
N SER A 356 -3.31 -1.47 -6.84
CA SER A 356 -3.86 -0.64 -7.92
C SER A 356 -4.79 -1.42 -8.83
N GLY A 357 -4.47 -2.68 -9.17
CA GLY A 357 -5.35 -3.54 -9.95
C GLY A 357 -6.68 -3.82 -9.26
N GLY A 358 -6.62 -4.21 -7.98
CA GLY A 358 -7.81 -4.39 -7.14
C GLY A 358 -8.67 -3.14 -7.02
N GLY A 359 -8.07 -1.98 -6.74
CA GLY A 359 -8.81 -0.71 -6.69
C GLY A 359 -9.41 -0.31 -8.05
N ALA A 360 -8.75 -0.65 -9.16
CA ALA A 360 -9.25 -0.35 -10.49
C ALA A 360 -10.45 -1.25 -10.88
N TRP A 361 -10.48 -2.51 -10.45
CA TRP A 361 -11.65 -3.39 -10.64
C TRP A 361 -12.89 -2.86 -9.91
N ASP A 362 -12.73 -2.46 -8.64
CA ASP A 362 -13.83 -1.92 -7.84
C ASP A 362 -14.43 -0.66 -8.47
N ASN A 363 -13.57 0.28 -8.85
CA ASN A 363 -14.01 1.51 -9.47
C ASN A 363 -14.54 1.27 -10.89
N ALA A 364 -14.10 0.23 -11.61
CA ALA A 364 -14.72 -0.16 -12.88
C ALA A 364 -16.16 -0.68 -12.67
N LYS A 365 -16.41 -1.43 -11.60
CA LYS A 365 -17.77 -1.83 -11.19
C LYS A 365 -18.62 -0.60 -10.86
N LYS A 366 -18.12 0.30 -10.01
CA LYS A 366 -18.83 1.55 -9.66
C LYS A 366 -19.14 2.43 -10.87
N PHE A 367 -18.21 2.54 -11.83
CA PHE A 367 -18.44 3.28 -13.07
C PHE A 367 -19.64 2.72 -13.86
N ILE A 368 -19.81 1.40 -13.91
CA ILE A 368 -20.97 0.76 -14.53
C ILE A 368 -22.23 0.97 -13.68
N GLU A 369 -22.12 0.90 -12.35
CA GLU A 369 -23.24 1.14 -11.42
C GLU A 369 -23.84 2.56 -11.54
N GLU A 370 -23.05 3.55 -11.93
CA GLU A 370 -23.49 4.94 -12.22
C GLU A 370 -24.34 5.05 -13.51
N GLY A 371 -24.56 3.95 -14.24
CA GLY A 371 -25.40 3.91 -15.44
C GLY A 371 -24.61 3.83 -16.76
N ASN A 372 -23.28 3.86 -16.70
CA ASN A 372 -22.46 3.62 -17.88
C ASN A 372 -22.54 2.15 -18.32
N LEU A 373 -22.40 1.88 -19.62
CA LEU A 373 -22.32 0.51 -20.18
C LEU A 373 -23.49 -0.42 -19.78
N GLY A 374 -24.69 0.14 -19.63
CA GLY A 374 -25.92 -0.62 -19.36
C GLY A 374 -26.35 -0.67 -17.89
N GLY A 375 -25.55 -0.15 -16.95
CA GLY A 375 -26.01 0.02 -15.57
C GLY A 375 -26.12 -1.27 -14.75
N LYS A 376 -26.67 -1.13 -13.54
CA LYS A 376 -26.91 -2.25 -12.61
C LYS A 376 -27.80 -3.32 -13.24
N GLY A 377 -27.39 -4.57 -13.13
CA GLY A 377 -28.10 -5.75 -13.65
C GLY A 377 -27.76 -6.11 -15.11
N SER A 378 -26.97 -5.29 -15.81
CA SER A 378 -26.46 -5.63 -17.14
C SER A 378 -25.44 -6.77 -17.12
N PHE A 379 -25.15 -7.35 -18.29
CA PHE A 379 -24.07 -8.33 -18.45
C PHE A 379 -22.71 -7.74 -18.07
N ALA A 380 -22.42 -6.51 -18.48
CA ALA A 380 -21.19 -5.81 -18.12
C ALA A 380 -21.06 -5.63 -16.59
N HIS A 381 -22.17 -5.35 -15.90
CA HIS A 381 -22.19 -5.26 -14.45
C HIS A 381 -21.91 -6.61 -13.76
N ALA A 382 -22.48 -7.72 -14.25
CA ALA A 382 -22.16 -9.04 -13.72
C ALA A 382 -20.67 -9.41 -13.92
N ALA A 383 -20.10 -9.05 -15.06
CA ALA A 383 -18.68 -9.23 -15.35
C ALA A 383 -17.79 -8.37 -14.42
N SER A 384 -18.15 -7.11 -14.18
CA SER A 384 -17.38 -6.23 -13.29
C SER A 384 -17.45 -6.63 -11.82
N ILE A 385 -18.57 -7.16 -11.33
CA ILE A 385 -18.67 -7.77 -9.99
C ILE A 385 -17.68 -8.94 -9.84
N THR A 386 -17.52 -9.75 -10.89
CA THR A 386 -16.55 -10.84 -10.86
C THR A 386 -15.12 -10.32 -10.78
N GLY A 387 -14.79 -9.26 -11.51
CA GLY A 387 -13.50 -8.58 -11.40
C GLY A 387 -13.25 -8.03 -10.01
N ASP A 388 -14.22 -7.33 -9.43
CA ASP A 388 -14.12 -6.75 -8.09
C ASP A 388 -13.92 -7.81 -7.00
N THR A 389 -14.67 -8.90 -7.05
CA THR A 389 -14.51 -10.02 -6.10
C THR A 389 -13.17 -10.76 -6.23
N VAL A 390 -12.54 -10.75 -7.41
CA VAL A 390 -11.14 -11.17 -7.58
C VAL A 390 -10.18 -10.10 -7.00
N GLY A 391 -10.53 -8.83 -7.16
CA GLY A 391 -9.79 -7.67 -6.68
C GLY A 391 -9.79 -7.46 -5.16
N ASP A 392 -10.80 -7.97 -4.44
CA ASP A 392 -10.93 -7.83 -2.98
C ASP A 392 -9.75 -8.43 -2.19
N PRO A 393 -9.39 -9.73 -2.34
CA PRO A 393 -8.19 -10.26 -1.70
C PRO A 393 -6.91 -9.56 -2.17
N TYR A 394 -6.91 -9.04 -3.40
CA TYR A 394 -5.78 -8.29 -3.96
C TYR A 394 -5.54 -6.96 -3.24
N LYS A 395 -6.57 -6.12 -3.13
CA LYS A 395 -6.46 -4.75 -2.60
C LYS A 395 -6.60 -4.65 -1.10
N ASP A 396 -7.26 -5.60 -0.43
CA ASP A 396 -7.60 -5.49 0.99
C ASP A 396 -6.90 -6.51 1.90
N THR A 397 -6.29 -7.55 1.33
CA THR A 397 -5.54 -8.55 2.10
C THR A 397 -4.09 -8.62 1.67
N ALA A 398 -3.82 -9.18 0.49
CA ALA A 398 -2.47 -9.55 0.07
C ALA A 398 -1.61 -8.33 -0.29
N GLY A 399 -2.09 -7.45 -1.17
CA GLY A 399 -1.33 -6.29 -1.67
C GLY A 399 -0.82 -5.36 -0.55
N PRO A 400 -1.69 -4.85 0.34
CA PRO A 400 -1.26 -3.99 1.45
C PRO A 400 -0.38 -4.69 2.46
N ALA A 401 -0.57 -6.00 2.70
CA ALA A 401 0.18 -6.76 3.69
C ALA A 401 1.63 -7.08 3.27
N ILE A 402 1.97 -6.95 1.98
CA ILE A 402 3.35 -7.05 1.52
C ILE A 402 4.22 -5.91 2.10
N ASN A 403 3.67 -4.72 2.32
CA ASN A 403 4.41 -3.61 2.92
C ASN A 403 4.93 -3.92 4.34
N PRO A 404 4.08 -4.28 5.33
CA PRO A 404 4.56 -4.67 6.64
C PRO A 404 5.45 -5.92 6.57
N MET A 405 5.18 -6.87 5.66
CA MET A 405 6.06 -8.02 5.43
C MET A 405 7.49 -7.59 5.05
N ILE A 406 7.68 -6.70 4.07
CA ILE A 406 9.00 -6.15 3.70
C ILE A 406 9.67 -5.52 4.92
N LYS A 407 8.94 -4.72 5.70
CA LYS A 407 9.49 -4.05 6.89
C LYS A 407 9.92 -5.06 7.96
N VAL A 408 9.11 -6.07 8.24
CA VAL A 408 9.43 -7.12 9.22
C VAL A 408 10.69 -7.87 8.80
N VAL A 409 10.80 -8.29 7.53
CA VAL A 409 11.99 -8.98 7.01
C VAL A 409 13.26 -8.15 7.26
N ASN A 410 13.22 -6.86 6.93
CA ASN A 410 14.38 -5.97 7.09
C ASN A 410 14.71 -5.67 8.55
N ILE A 411 13.73 -5.33 9.38
CA ILE A 411 13.95 -4.99 10.79
C ILE A 411 14.43 -6.22 11.56
N VAL A 412 13.80 -7.38 11.36
CA VAL A 412 14.23 -8.62 12.02
C VAL A 412 15.65 -8.96 11.60
N ALA A 413 16.01 -8.82 10.32
CA ALA A 413 17.37 -9.09 9.85
C ALA A 413 18.44 -8.24 10.54
N ILE A 414 18.14 -6.97 10.86
CA ILE A 414 19.04 -6.09 11.63
C ILE A 414 19.11 -6.57 13.08
N LEU A 415 17.96 -6.81 13.72
CA LEU A 415 17.87 -7.20 15.14
C LEU A 415 18.56 -8.53 15.46
N ILE A 416 18.66 -9.45 14.51
CA ILE A 416 19.30 -10.74 14.71
C ILE A 416 20.82 -10.70 14.54
N ILE A 417 21.40 -9.61 14.00
CA ILE A 417 22.85 -9.49 13.78
C ILE A 417 23.61 -9.80 15.07
N PRO A 418 23.37 -9.11 16.22
CA PRO A 418 24.16 -9.36 17.44
C PRO A 418 23.99 -10.75 18.04
N ILE A 419 22.99 -11.53 17.58
CA ILE A 419 22.67 -12.87 18.08
C ILE A 419 23.35 -13.94 17.21
N PHE A 420 23.36 -13.76 15.89
CA PHE A 420 23.78 -14.78 14.93
C PHE A 420 25.17 -14.54 14.33
N PHE A 421 25.62 -13.29 14.24
CA PHE A 421 26.82 -12.85 13.50
C PHE A 421 27.75 -12.04 14.39
#